data_AF-A0A9X4MD50-F1
#
_entry.id   AF-A0A9X4MD50-F1
#
_cell.length_a   1.000
_cell.length_b   1.000
_cell.length_c   1.000
_cell.angle_alpha   90.00
_cell.angle_beta   90.00
_cell.angle_gamma   90.00
#
_symmetry.space_group_name_H-M   'P 1'
#
loop_
_entity.id
_entity.type
_entity.pdbx_description
1 polymer ?
#
loop_
_entity_poly.entity_id
_entity_poly.type
_entity_poly.pdbx_seq_one_letter_code
_entity_poly.pdbx_strand_id
1 'polypeptide(L)'
;MMKLILNFSFFLVSSSVVLLSALPSSAFVPPLSNIVDSAIHFDNGLIAQDNGTFRVVRIYGNNNILVKSLSSGREFDVYYSSRIGADVGDLVTVTFDDDRWISIINNRTGRSAAVTSVSRK
;
A
#
# COMPACT_ATOMS: atom_id res chain seq x y z
N MET A 1 -8.50 -22.75 -62.43
CA MET A 1 -9.63 -23.69 -62.35
C MET A 1 -9.49 -24.46 -61.03
N MET A 2 -10.52 -24.42 -60.17
CA MET A 2 -10.72 -25.21 -58.92
C MET A 2 -9.78 -24.93 -57.72
N LYS A 3 -10.21 -24.94 -56.45
CA LYS A 3 -11.52 -24.91 -55.77
C LYS A 3 -11.21 -24.56 -54.29
N LEU A 4 -11.87 -23.54 -53.73
CA LEU A 4 -11.77 -23.15 -52.32
C LEU A 4 -12.72 -24.01 -51.47
N ILE A 5 -12.29 -24.51 -50.31
CA ILE A 5 -13.18 -25.07 -49.29
C ILE A 5 -12.76 -24.52 -47.92
N LEU A 6 -13.57 -23.61 -47.40
CA LEU A 6 -13.60 -23.19 -46.00
C LEU A 6 -14.41 -24.21 -45.20
N ASN A 7 -13.91 -24.68 -44.06
CA ASN A 7 -14.71 -25.37 -43.07
C ASN A 7 -14.91 -24.44 -41.86
N PHE A 8 -16.11 -23.86 -41.78
CA PHE A 8 -16.64 -23.24 -40.57
C PHE A 8 -17.46 -24.30 -39.82
N SER A 9 -17.17 -24.52 -38.55
CA SER A 9 -18.08 -25.23 -37.65
C SER A 9 -18.38 -24.32 -36.46
N PHE A 10 -19.59 -23.75 -36.48
CA PHE A 10 -20.19 -23.04 -35.37
C PHE A 10 -20.89 -24.06 -34.47
N PHE A 11 -20.51 -24.15 -33.19
CA PHE A 11 -21.32 -24.80 -32.17
C PHE A 11 -22.06 -23.73 -31.36
N LEU A 12 -23.38 -23.65 -31.55
CA LEU A 12 -24.32 -22.95 -30.68
C LEU A 12 -24.66 -23.88 -29.52
N VAL A 13 -24.35 -23.48 -28.28
CA VAL A 13 -24.90 -24.14 -27.09
C VAL A 13 -25.88 -23.19 -26.41
N SER A 14 -27.08 -23.71 -26.23
CA SER A 14 -28.29 -23.01 -25.78
C SER A 14 -28.21 -22.58 -24.31
N SER A 15 -28.90 -21.48 -24.04
CA SER A 15 -28.93 -20.70 -22.81
C SER A 15 -29.52 -21.44 -21.60
N SER A 16 -29.02 -21.11 -20.41
CA SER A 16 -29.79 -21.19 -19.18
C SER A 16 -29.55 -19.92 -18.37
N VAL A 17 -30.58 -19.09 -18.26
CA VAL A 17 -30.60 -17.90 -17.41
C VAL A 17 -31.06 -18.34 -16.03
N VAL A 18 -30.17 -18.27 -15.04
CA VAL A 18 -30.53 -18.46 -13.64
C VAL A 18 -30.97 -17.09 -13.10
N LEU A 19 -32.27 -16.92 -12.86
CA LEU A 19 -32.78 -15.79 -12.09
C LEU A 19 -32.35 -15.96 -10.62
N LEU A 20 -31.34 -15.20 -10.20
CA LEU A 20 -30.99 -15.07 -8.78
C LEU A 20 -31.84 -13.93 -8.21
N SER A 21 -32.91 -14.28 -7.50
CA SER A 21 -33.78 -13.33 -6.80
C SER A 21 -33.00 -12.55 -5.75
N ALA A 22 -33.04 -11.22 -5.85
CA ALA A 22 -32.44 -10.29 -4.91
C ALA A 22 -33.08 -10.42 -3.52
N LEU A 23 -32.25 -10.63 -2.50
CA LEU A 23 -32.61 -10.40 -1.11
C LEU A 23 -32.25 -8.94 -0.75
N PRO A 24 -33.16 -8.15 -0.17
CA PRO A 24 -32.81 -6.84 0.36
C PRO A 24 -32.03 -7.04 1.66
N SER A 25 -30.69 -7.04 1.57
CA SER A 25 -29.86 -6.87 2.76
C SER A 25 -29.97 -5.43 3.19
N SER A 26 -30.86 -5.17 4.16
CA SER A 26 -30.89 -3.93 4.93
C SER A 26 -29.49 -3.68 5.47
N ALA A 27 -28.79 -2.71 4.89
CA ALA A 27 -27.56 -2.19 5.45
C ALA A 27 -27.91 -1.57 6.81
N PHE A 28 -27.62 -2.31 7.88
CA PHE A 28 -27.55 -1.75 9.21
C PHE A 28 -26.43 -0.71 9.18
N VAL A 29 -26.81 0.56 9.08
CA VAL A 29 -25.91 1.68 9.33
C VAL A 29 -25.74 1.70 10.85
N PRO A 30 -24.59 1.29 11.42
CA PRO A 30 -24.37 1.54 12.83
C PRO A 30 -24.49 3.05 13.06
N PRO A 31 -25.14 3.50 14.15
CA PRO A 31 -25.13 4.92 14.48
C PRO A 31 -23.66 5.37 14.53
N LEU A 32 -23.40 6.51 13.88
CA LEU A 32 -22.13 7.23 13.91
C LEU A 32 -21.82 7.60 15.36
N SER A 33 -21.34 6.61 16.09
CA SER A 33 -20.95 6.69 17.48
C SER A 33 -19.52 7.17 17.39
N ASN A 34 -19.35 8.48 17.59
CA ASN A 34 -18.11 9.17 17.87
C ASN A 34 -16.88 8.29 17.64
N ILE A 35 -16.29 8.36 16.44
CA ILE A 35 -14.88 8.06 16.31
C ILE A 35 -14.23 9.17 17.14
N VAL A 36 -14.07 8.87 18.43
CA VAL A 36 -13.22 9.62 19.34
C VAL A 36 -11.88 9.56 18.67
N ASP A 37 -11.55 10.70 18.07
CA ASP A 37 -10.23 11.16 17.68
C ASP A 37 -9.30 10.76 18.82
N SER A 38 -8.76 9.54 18.73
CA SER A 38 -7.86 9.01 19.73
C SER A 38 -6.50 9.58 19.37
N ALA A 39 -6.38 10.89 19.56
CA ALA A 39 -5.13 11.57 19.79
C ALA A 39 -4.57 11.02 21.11
N ILE A 40 -4.03 9.80 21.06
CA ILE A 40 -3.29 9.25 22.18
C ILE A 40 -1.92 9.93 22.16
N HIS A 41 -1.81 10.91 23.05
CA HIS A 41 -0.58 11.61 23.40
C HIS A 41 0.43 10.62 23.98
N PHE A 42 1.51 10.36 23.25
CA PHE A 42 2.70 9.72 23.79
C PHE A 42 3.90 10.60 23.46
N ASP A 43 4.34 11.38 24.45
CA ASP A 43 5.69 11.91 24.48
C ASP A 43 6.67 10.75 24.23
N ASN A 44 7.45 10.87 23.16
CA ASN A 44 8.40 9.88 22.58
C ASN A 44 7.89 8.63 21.83
N GLY A 45 6.58 8.41 21.64
CA GLY A 45 6.02 7.19 20.98
C GLY A 45 5.51 7.36 19.53
N LEU A 46 5.90 8.44 18.84
CA LEU A 46 5.11 9.00 17.72
C LEU A 46 5.50 8.55 16.30
N ILE A 47 6.25 7.45 16.13
CA ILE A 47 6.61 6.96 14.79
C ILE A 47 5.66 5.85 14.30
N ALA A 48 4.98 5.14 15.20
CA ALA A 48 4.10 4.02 14.86
C ALA A 48 2.67 4.41 14.42
N GLN A 49 2.26 5.66 14.67
CA GLN A 49 0.92 6.15 14.28
C GLN A 49 0.80 6.52 12.80
N ASP A 50 1.91 6.57 12.07
CA ASP A 50 1.86 6.80 10.63
C ASP A 50 1.48 5.49 9.94
N ASN A 51 0.54 5.54 8.98
CA ASN A 51 -0.12 4.40 8.33
C ASN A 51 0.81 3.59 7.39
N GLY A 52 2.08 3.46 7.76
CA GLY A 52 3.17 2.77 7.07
C GLY A 52 3.58 3.36 5.73
N THR A 53 2.81 4.28 5.14
CA THR A 53 3.10 4.80 3.81
C THR A 53 3.73 6.18 3.88
N PHE A 54 4.91 6.30 3.28
CA PHE A 54 5.69 7.53 3.24
C PHE A 54 6.08 7.87 1.80
N ARG A 55 6.24 9.16 1.52
CA ARG A 55 6.79 9.65 0.25
C ARG A 55 8.27 9.95 0.41
N VAL A 56 9.10 9.49 -0.51
CA VAL A 56 10.52 9.84 -0.56
C VAL A 56 10.66 11.31 -0.96
N VAL A 57 11.29 12.12 -0.12
CA VAL A 57 11.50 13.55 -0.34
C VAL A 57 12.93 13.84 -0.78
N ARG A 58 13.90 13.06 -0.29
CA ARG A 58 15.32 13.22 -0.63
C ARG A 58 16.05 11.89 -0.53
N ILE A 59 17.11 11.75 -1.32
CA ILE A 59 18.06 10.64 -1.25
C ILE A 59 19.44 11.22 -0.93
N TYR A 60 20.11 10.69 0.08
CA TYR A 60 21.44 11.19 0.48
C TYR A 60 22.58 10.32 -0.07
N GLY A 61 22.40 9.00 -0.11
CA GLY A 61 23.45 8.02 -0.42
C GLY A 61 23.57 6.96 0.69
N ASN A 62 24.38 5.91 0.51
CA ASN A 62 24.61 4.85 1.50
C ASN A 62 23.33 4.25 2.13
N ASN A 63 22.31 3.98 1.31
CA ASN A 63 21.02 3.46 1.76
C ASN A 63 20.36 4.35 2.84
N ASN A 64 20.39 5.66 2.61
CA ASN A 64 19.70 6.66 3.42
C ASN A 64 18.79 7.53 2.55
N ILE A 65 17.55 7.68 2.99
CA ILE A 65 16.53 8.54 2.39
C ILE A 65 15.81 9.38 3.45
N LEU A 66 15.35 10.56 3.05
CA LEU A 66 14.37 11.34 3.80
C LEU A 66 12.98 10.96 3.28
N VAL A 67 12.08 10.57 4.18
CA VAL A 67 10.69 10.28 3.86
C VAL A 67 9.76 11.20 4.62
N LYS A 68 8.60 11.47 4.04
CA LYS A 68 7.52 12.24 4.66
C LYS A 68 6.28 11.39 4.78
N SER A 69 5.72 11.31 5.97
CA SER A 69 4.46 10.62 6.20
C SER A 69 3.34 11.30 5.41
N LEU A 70 2.51 10.49 4.75
CA LEU A 70 1.32 11.00 4.07
C LEU A 70 0.19 11.36 5.04
N SER A 71 0.13 10.74 6.22
CA SER A 71 -0.91 10.98 7.23
C SER A 71 -0.59 12.18 8.11
N SER A 72 0.64 12.26 8.63
CA SER A 72 1.03 13.29 9.60
C SER A 72 1.84 14.44 9.01
N GLY A 73 2.38 14.27 7.79
CA GLY A 73 3.29 15.23 7.17
C GLY A 73 4.65 15.32 7.86
N ARG A 74 4.96 14.45 8.83
CA ARG A 74 6.25 14.42 9.53
C ARG A 74 7.34 13.83 8.66
N GLU A 75 8.56 14.30 8.84
CA GLU A 75 9.73 13.85 8.09
C GLU A 75 10.68 13.01 8.95
N PHE A 76 11.24 11.99 8.32
CA PHE A 76 12.13 11.02 8.95
C PHE A 76 13.30 10.69 8.03
N ASP A 77 14.51 10.76 8.56
CA ASP A 77 15.69 10.19 7.89
C ASP A 77 15.75 8.69 8.24
N VAL A 78 15.84 7.85 7.20
CA VAL A 78 15.71 6.40 7.30
C VAL A 78 16.93 5.74 6.68
N TYR A 79 17.66 5.00 7.50
CA TYR A 79 18.78 4.16 7.10
C TYR A 79 18.33 2.71 6.97
N TYR A 80 18.79 2.03 5.92
CA TYR A 80 18.39 0.65 5.65
C TYR A 80 19.55 -0.17 5.07
N SER A 81 19.43 -1.49 5.16
CA SER A 81 20.54 -2.42 4.95
C SER A 81 20.97 -2.63 3.50
N SER A 82 20.08 -2.43 2.52
CA SER A 82 20.36 -2.74 1.11
C SER A 82 19.57 -1.85 0.13
N ARG A 83 20.00 -1.75 -1.13
CA ARG A 83 19.35 -0.87 -2.11
C ARG A 83 17.93 -1.33 -2.47
N ILE A 84 16.93 -0.51 -2.14
CA ILE A 84 15.53 -0.70 -2.56
C ILE A 84 15.18 -0.03 -3.90
N GLY A 85 16.12 0.72 -4.50
CA GLY A 85 15.90 1.45 -5.75
C GLY A 85 14.87 2.56 -5.59
N ALA A 86 14.94 3.35 -4.52
CA ALA A 86 14.09 4.51 -4.28
C ALA A 86 14.51 5.70 -5.15
N ASP A 87 13.52 6.39 -5.73
CA ASP A 87 13.65 7.69 -6.38
C ASP A 87 12.83 8.75 -5.61
N VAL A 88 13.20 10.02 -5.74
CA VAL A 88 12.43 11.12 -5.11
C VAL A 88 11.01 11.14 -5.69
N GLY A 89 10.01 11.17 -4.81
CA GLY A 89 8.60 11.08 -5.17
C GLY A 89 8.00 9.69 -5.09
N ASP A 90 8.81 8.62 -5.01
CA ASP A 90 8.33 7.26 -4.81
C ASP A 90 7.58 7.12 -3.47
N LEU A 91 6.66 6.15 -3.42
CA LEU A 91 6.03 5.71 -2.20
C LEU A 91 6.75 4.50 -1.64
N VAL A 92 7.01 4.55 -0.35
CA VAL A 92 7.58 3.44 0.40
C VAL A 92 6.62 3.04 1.51
N THR A 93 6.55 1.73 1.76
CA THR A 93 5.78 1.18 2.88
C THR A 93 6.75 0.66 3.93
N VAL A 94 6.44 0.90 5.19
CA VAL A 94 7.25 0.50 6.34
C VAL A 94 6.45 -0.52 7.14
N THR A 95 7.11 -1.61 7.51
CA THR A 95 6.57 -2.58 8.48
C THR A 95 7.07 -2.25 9.87
N PHE A 96 6.16 -2.27 10.85
CA PHE A 96 6.47 -2.00 12.25
C PHE A 96 6.30 -3.24 13.11
N ASP A 97 7.04 -3.27 14.21
CA ASP A 97 6.90 -4.24 15.31
C ASP A 97 7.09 -3.48 16.63
N ASP A 98 6.06 -3.41 17.47
CA ASP A 98 6.04 -2.67 18.75
C ASP A 98 6.74 -1.29 18.65
N ASP A 99 6.24 -0.45 17.75
CA ASP A 99 6.72 0.90 17.42
C ASP A 99 8.11 1.01 16.76
N ARG A 100 8.77 -0.11 16.49
CA ARG A 100 10.06 -0.14 15.78
C ARG A 100 9.87 -0.33 14.30
N TRP A 101 10.65 0.40 13.51
CA TRP A 101 10.69 0.22 12.07
C TRP A 101 11.54 -1.00 11.75
N ILE A 102 10.94 -2.01 11.14
CA ILE A 102 11.61 -3.29 10.87
C ILE A 102 12.10 -3.36 9.43
N SER A 103 11.22 -3.01 8.49
CA SER A 103 11.52 -3.10 7.07
C SER A 103 10.89 -1.96 6.30
N ILE A 104 11.49 -1.67 5.16
CA ILE A 104 11.01 -0.68 4.20
C ILE A 104 10.97 -1.34 2.83
N ILE A 105 9.87 -1.17 2.10
CA ILE A 105 9.69 -1.63 0.73
C ILE A 105 9.39 -0.42 -0.17
N ASN A 106 10.04 -0.36 -1.33
CA ASN A 106 9.62 0.59 -2.37
C ASN A 106 8.46 -0.02 -3.14
N ASN A 107 7.31 0.66 -3.13
CA ASN A 107 6.07 0.17 -3.74
C ASN A 107 6.19 0.06 -5.26
N ARG A 108 7.07 0.85 -5.90
CA ARG A 108 7.30 0.81 -7.35
C ARG A 108 8.16 -0.38 -7.77
N THR A 109 9.22 -0.68 -7.03
CA THR A 109 10.20 -1.72 -7.41
C THR A 109 9.90 -3.07 -6.75
N GLY A 110 9.08 -3.09 -5.70
CA GLY A 110 8.84 -4.26 -4.85
C GLY A 110 10.05 -4.70 -4.03
N ARG A 111 11.17 -3.96 -4.07
CA ARG A 111 12.38 -4.31 -3.32
C ARG A 111 12.28 -3.81 -1.90
N SER A 112 12.67 -4.65 -0.95
CA SER A 112 12.66 -4.36 0.47
C SER A 112 14.05 -4.46 1.11
N ALA A 113 14.23 -3.75 2.22
CA ALA A 113 15.41 -3.82 3.07
C ALA A 113 15.00 -3.74 4.54
N ALA A 114 15.82 -4.32 5.42
CA ALA A 114 15.67 -4.10 6.85
C ALA A 114 16.07 -2.65 7.18
N VAL A 115 15.27 -1.98 8.00
CA VAL A 115 15.56 -0.65 8.54
C VAL A 115 16.59 -0.82 9.66
N THR A 116 17.63 0.00 9.65
CA THR A 116 18.75 -0.07 10.60
C THR A 116 18.75 1.09 11.58
N SER A 117 18.25 2.26 11.17
CA SER A 117 18.10 3.43 12.03
C SER A 117 17.08 4.39 11.45
N VAL A 118 16.37 5.10 12.33
CA VAL A 118 15.42 6.15 11.97
C VAL A 118 15.61 7.32 12.91
N SER A 119 15.66 8.53 12.36
CA SER A 119 15.63 9.76 13.14
C SER A 119 14.56 10.70 12.62
N ARG A 120 13.84 11.34 13.53
CA ARG A 120 12.94 12.45 13.18
C ARG A 120 13.78 13.68 12.81
N LYS A 121 13.33 14.41 11.80
CA LYS A 121 13.90 15.69 11.39
C LYS A 121 13.21 16.89 12.05
#